data_AF-A0A937C8Y4-F1
#
_entry.id   AF-A0A937C8Y4-F1
#
_cell.length_a   1.000
_cell.length_b   1.000
_cell.length_c   1.000
_cell.angle_alpha   90.00
_cell.angle_beta   90.00
_cell.angle_gamma   90.00
#
_symmetry.space_group_name_H-M   'P 1'
#
loop_
_entity.id
_entity.type
_entity.pdbx_description
1 polymer ?
#
loop_
_entity_poly.entity_id
_entity_poly.type
_entity_poly.pdbx_seq_one_letter_code
_entity_poly.pdbx_strand_id
1 'polypeptide(L)'
;MFDKSADSVKDDILVPPFSWLMANPDVTNGDLRSLKKTTKDSIGTWLVNHGYSNNVITRLFAANKKIRISRNMTMHEAVTMVTGIFKWLFLIMIPIIALICFIVFYRKGLFFYDAMLYSIHFGCFFLIIFPAMLICLLLLQSFDTILLFILAWLFLLTFFSYLAVSMKKVFGYKWLSTLIRMLVTCMLTFTVYQLLHYFISNHSGR
;
A
#
# COMPACT_ATOMS: atom_id res chain seq x y z
N MET A 1 -21.87 -0.42 7.40
CA MET A 1 -21.72 -1.45 6.33
C MET A 1 -21.23 -2.78 6.90
N PHE A 2 -20.13 -2.80 7.68
CA PHE A 2 -19.62 -4.03 8.32
C PHE A 2 -20.63 -4.73 9.23
N ASP A 3 -21.39 -3.99 10.06
CA ASP A 3 -22.38 -4.63 10.96
C ASP A 3 -23.54 -5.33 10.22
N LYS A 4 -23.69 -5.10 8.89
CA LYS A 4 -24.69 -5.75 8.04
C LYS A 4 -24.14 -6.88 7.18
N SER A 5 -22.82 -7.13 7.19
CA SER A 5 -22.22 -8.22 6.40
C SER A 5 -22.47 -9.57 7.06
N ALA A 6 -22.56 -10.63 6.24
CA ALA A 6 -22.71 -11.99 6.74
C ALA A 6 -21.46 -12.44 7.51
N ASP A 7 -21.68 -13.20 8.58
CA ASP A 7 -20.60 -13.67 9.47
C ASP A 7 -19.66 -14.63 8.75
N SER A 8 -20.13 -15.37 7.75
CA SER A 8 -19.34 -16.34 6.97
C SER A 8 -18.35 -15.72 5.98
N VAL A 9 -18.44 -14.42 5.72
CA VAL A 9 -17.53 -13.74 4.79
C VAL A 9 -16.14 -13.70 5.41
N LYS A 10 -15.16 -14.19 4.64
CA LYS A 10 -13.75 -14.20 5.01
C LYS A 10 -13.11 -12.86 4.73
N ASP A 11 -12.16 -12.51 5.57
CA ASP A 11 -11.36 -11.30 5.47
C ASP A 11 -9.98 -11.56 6.08
N ASP A 12 -9.03 -10.71 5.73
CA ASP A 12 -7.64 -10.82 6.15
C ASP A 12 -7.26 -9.64 7.07
N ILE A 13 -6.34 -9.90 8.01
CA ILE A 13 -5.74 -8.85 8.84
C ILE A 13 -4.48 -8.31 8.19
N LEU A 14 -3.58 -9.18 7.74
CA LEU A 14 -2.35 -8.77 7.09
C LEU A 14 -2.60 -8.53 5.60
N VAL A 15 -1.91 -7.54 5.05
CA VAL A 15 -1.90 -7.27 3.62
C VAL A 15 -0.49 -7.41 3.07
N PRO A 16 -0.33 -7.56 1.75
CA PRO A 16 0.98 -7.57 1.13
C PRO A 16 1.82 -6.32 1.49
N PRO A 17 3.14 -6.46 1.73
CA PRO A 17 3.92 -7.68 1.57
C PRO A 17 3.96 -8.57 2.83
N PHE A 18 3.37 -8.12 3.95
CA PHE A 18 3.44 -8.85 5.22
C PHE A 18 2.71 -10.19 5.16
N SER A 19 1.58 -10.27 4.46
CA SER A 19 0.87 -11.53 4.24
C SER A 19 1.64 -12.53 3.36
N TRP A 20 2.66 -12.10 2.62
CA TRP A 20 3.55 -13.01 1.87
C TRP A 20 4.62 -13.65 2.76
N LEU A 21 4.98 -12.98 3.86
CA LEU A 21 6.09 -13.37 4.72
C LEU A 21 5.62 -13.98 6.05
N MET A 22 4.37 -13.75 6.43
CA MET A 22 3.82 -14.08 7.73
C MET A 22 2.52 -14.86 7.57
N ALA A 23 2.23 -15.74 8.52
CA ALA A 23 0.96 -16.46 8.56
C ALA A 23 -0.22 -15.47 8.59
N ASN A 24 -1.11 -15.60 7.61
CA ASN A 24 -2.31 -14.80 7.46
C ASN A 24 -3.52 -15.75 7.32
N PRO A 25 -3.96 -16.39 8.42
CA PRO A 25 -5.09 -17.31 8.38
C PRO A 25 -6.40 -16.57 8.10
N ASP A 26 -7.28 -17.22 7.33
CA ASP A 26 -8.61 -16.71 7.03
C ASP A 26 -9.38 -16.45 8.33
N VAL A 27 -9.85 -15.22 8.53
CA VAL A 27 -10.77 -14.88 9.63
C VAL A 27 -12.13 -14.50 9.09
N THR A 28 -13.17 -14.90 9.80
CA THR A 28 -14.54 -14.60 9.41
C THR A 28 -14.98 -13.23 9.95
N ASN A 29 -16.01 -12.64 9.36
CA ASN A 29 -16.63 -11.43 9.91
C ASN A 29 -17.17 -11.65 11.33
N GLY A 30 -17.62 -12.88 11.65
CA GLY A 30 -17.98 -13.27 13.01
C GLY A 30 -16.80 -13.10 13.98
N ASP A 31 -15.62 -13.58 13.59
CA ASP A 31 -14.38 -13.43 14.37
C ASP A 31 -14.00 -11.95 14.51
N LEU A 32 -14.09 -11.17 13.43
CA LEU A 32 -13.80 -9.74 13.47
C LEU A 32 -14.77 -8.95 14.37
N ARG A 33 -16.02 -9.39 14.54
CA ARG A 33 -16.93 -8.81 15.54
C ARG A 33 -16.46 -9.07 16.97
N SER A 34 -15.81 -10.19 17.23
CA SER A 34 -15.15 -10.42 18.53
C SER A 34 -13.92 -9.52 18.71
N LEU A 35 -13.14 -9.27 17.65
CA LEU A 35 -12.03 -8.31 17.66
C LEU A 35 -12.52 -6.88 17.95
N LYS A 36 -13.67 -6.47 17.38
CA LYS A 36 -14.32 -5.18 17.66
C LYS A 36 -14.59 -4.98 19.16
N LYS A 37 -14.98 -6.03 19.88
CA LYS A 37 -15.28 -6.02 21.32
C LYS A 37 -14.02 -6.17 22.21
N THR A 38 -12.94 -6.71 21.66
CA THR A 38 -11.69 -7.03 22.40
C THR A 38 -11.01 -5.74 22.90
N THR A 39 -10.54 -5.69 24.15
CA THR A 39 -9.77 -4.53 24.66
C THR A 39 -8.43 -4.37 23.93
N LYS A 40 -7.83 -3.17 23.94
CA LYS A 40 -6.59 -2.90 23.19
C LYS A 40 -5.44 -3.80 23.66
N ASP A 41 -5.36 -4.07 24.95
CA ASP A 41 -4.29 -4.87 25.55
C ASP A 41 -4.45 -6.37 25.25
N SER A 42 -5.68 -6.83 25.04
CA SER A 42 -6.01 -8.22 24.71
C SER A 42 -5.98 -8.54 23.20
N ILE A 43 -5.63 -7.58 22.32
CA ILE A 43 -5.49 -7.83 20.87
C ILE A 43 -4.46 -8.93 20.61
N GLY A 44 -3.36 -8.96 21.37
CA GLY A 44 -2.33 -9.98 21.23
C GLY A 44 -2.86 -11.41 21.48
N THR A 45 -3.67 -11.58 22.53
CA THR A 45 -4.30 -12.87 22.84
C THR A 45 -5.30 -13.28 21.75
N TRP A 46 -6.09 -12.33 21.27
CA TRP A 46 -7.03 -12.57 20.16
C TRP A 46 -6.31 -13.06 18.91
N LEU A 47 -5.16 -12.44 18.56
CA LEU A 47 -4.34 -12.84 17.41
C LEU A 47 -3.86 -14.29 17.53
N VAL A 48 -3.30 -14.67 18.68
CA VAL A 48 -2.80 -16.03 18.91
C VAL A 48 -3.93 -17.06 18.78
N ASN A 49 -5.10 -16.77 19.34
CA ASN A 49 -6.25 -17.66 19.28
C ASN A 49 -6.75 -17.94 17.86
N HIS A 50 -6.49 -17.01 16.92
CA HIS A 50 -6.87 -17.15 15.51
C HIS A 50 -5.67 -17.50 14.61
N GLY A 51 -4.57 -17.99 15.18
CA GLY A 51 -3.40 -18.49 14.43
C GLY A 51 -2.46 -17.40 13.89
N TYR A 52 -2.62 -16.15 14.31
CA TYR A 52 -1.72 -15.07 13.95
C TYR A 52 -0.52 -14.96 14.90
N SER A 53 0.61 -14.50 14.37
CA SER A 53 1.78 -14.16 15.18
C SER A 53 1.53 -12.91 16.04
N ASN A 54 1.90 -12.97 17.31
CA ASN A 54 1.74 -11.86 18.26
C ASN A 54 2.95 -10.89 18.24
N ASN A 55 3.14 -10.16 17.15
CA ASN A 55 4.19 -9.13 17.02
C ASN A 55 3.62 -7.74 16.77
N VAL A 56 4.50 -6.73 16.83
CA VAL A 56 4.13 -5.31 16.71
C VAL A 56 3.42 -5.00 15.38
N ILE A 57 3.85 -5.62 14.28
CA ILE A 57 3.27 -5.41 12.96
C ILE A 57 1.84 -5.97 12.93
N THR A 58 1.66 -7.25 13.26
CA THR A 58 0.34 -7.88 13.25
C THR A 58 -0.63 -7.19 14.22
N ARG A 59 -0.15 -6.72 15.38
CA ARG A 59 -0.93 -5.89 16.31
C ARG A 59 -1.35 -4.55 15.71
N LEU A 60 -0.46 -3.86 14.98
CA LEU A 60 -0.79 -2.61 14.30
C LEU A 60 -1.89 -2.81 13.26
N PHE A 61 -1.77 -3.85 12.43
CA PHE A 61 -2.78 -4.19 11.41
C PHE A 61 -4.13 -4.54 12.05
N ALA A 62 -4.13 -5.37 13.09
CA ALA A 62 -5.35 -5.74 13.81
C ALA A 62 -6.01 -4.53 14.52
N ALA A 63 -5.21 -3.66 15.14
CA ALA A 63 -5.71 -2.44 15.75
C ALA A 63 -6.33 -1.48 14.72
N ASN A 64 -5.70 -1.31 13.56
CA ASN A 64 -6.25 -0.52 12.47
C ASN A 64 -7.55 -1.14 11.93
N LYS A 65 -7.57 -2.46 11.71
CA LYS A 65 -8.77 -3.21 11.28
C LYS A 65 -9.91 -2.99 12.26
N LYS A 66 -9.64 -3.16 13.57
CA LYS A 66 -10.60 -2.90 14.66
C LYS A 66 -11.20 -1.49 14.56
N ILE A 67 -10.37 -0.46 14.40
CA ILE A 67 -10.85 0.92 14.29
C ILE A 67 -11.75 1.09 13.07
N ARG A 68 -11.37 0.54 11.91
CA ARG A 68 -12.16 0.63 10.68
C ARG A 68 -13.52 -0.06 10.79
N ILE A 69 -13.59 -1.27 11.37
CA ILE A 69 -14.85 -2.01 11.53
C ILE A 69 -15.73 -1.45 12.67
N SER A 70 -15.13 -0.70 13.60
CA SER A 70 -15.86 -0.03 14.69
C SER A 70 -16.55 1.26 14.22
N ARG A 71 -16.15 1.80 13.07
CA ARG A 71 -16.66 3.07 12.55
C ARG A 71 -17.98 2.87 11.80
N ASN A 72 -18.98 3.62 12.22
CA ASN A 72 -20.20 3.85 11.45
C ASN A 72 -20.06 5.18 10.72
N MET A 73 -19.39 5.16 9.57
CA MET A 73 -19.18 6.35 8.74
C MET A 73 -20.23 6.47 7.64
N THR A 74 -20.66 7.70 7.40
CA THR A 74 -21.34 8.07 6.16
C THR A 74 -20.35 8.03 4.99
N MET A 75 -20.88 7.97 3.75
CA MET A 75 -20.02 7.99 2.56
C MET A 75 -19.17 9.27 2.48
N HIS A 76 -19.74 10.41 2.87
CA HIS A 76 -19.04 11.69 2.87
C HIS A 76 -17.84 11.69 3.83
N GLU A 77 -18.03 11.22 5.07
CA GLU A 77 -16.95 11.11 6.05
C GLU A 77 -15.87 10.13 5.60
N ALA A 78 -16.26 9.02 4.96
CA ALA A 78 -15.32 8.06 4.41
C ALA A 78 -14.44 8.70 3.32
N VAL A 79 -15.02 9.48 2.41
CA VAL A 79 -14.28 10.20 1.36
C VAL A 79 -13.33 11.24 1.97
N THR A 80 -13.79 12.03 2.94
CA THR A 80 -12.95 13.04 3.61
C THR A 80 -11.78 12.40 4.36
N MET A 81 -12.01 11.28 5.05
CA MET A 81 -10.95 10.53 5.71
C MET A 81 -9.94 9.98 4.71
N VAL A 82 -10.41 9.33 3.64
CA VAL A 82 -9.54 8.72 2.62
C VAL A 82 -8.68 9.79 1.95
N THR A 83 -9.27 10.90 1.52
CA THR A 83 -8.54 12.03 0.92
C THR A 83 -7.52 12.63 1.89
N GLY A 84 -7.87 12.75 3.18
CA GLY A 84 -6.94 13.17 4.23
C GLY A 84 -5.73 12.24 4.36
N ILE A 85 -5.95 10.93 4.40
CA ILE A 85 -4.89 9.92 4.45
C ILE A 85 -3.97 10.03 3.23
N PHE A 86 -4.54 10.06 2.01
CA PHE A 86 -3.76 10.13 0.77
C PHE A 86 -2.93 11.42 0.68
N LYS A 87 -3.46 12.57 1.11
CA LYS A 87 -2.73 13.84 1.11
C LYS A 87 -1.43 13.74 1.92
N TRP A 88 -1.52 13.28 3.15
CA TRP A 88 -0.34 13.11 4.02
C TRP A 88 0.60 12.04 3.52
N LEU A 89 0.05 10.93 3.02
CA LEU A 89 0.82 9.82 2.49
C LEU A 89 1.67 10.27 1.29
N PHE A 90 1.10 10.97 0.31
CA PHE A 90 1.86 11.48 -0.84
C PHE A 90 2.95 12.48 -0.42
N LEU A 91 2.63 13.41 0.48
CA LEU A 91 3.60 14.41 0.96
C LEU A 91 4.82 13.75 1.64
N ILE A 92 4.58 12.74 2.47
CA ILE A 92 5.63 12.05 3.22
C ILE A 92 6.39 11.04 2.34
N MET A 93 5.71 10.40 1.39
CA MET A 93 6.33 9.38 0.55
C MET A 93 7.38 9.94 -0.41
N ILE A 94 7.25 11.18 -0.90
CA ILE A 94 8.24 11.78 -1.81
C ILE A 94 9.66 11.81 -1.20
N PRO A 95 9.90 12.42 -0.02
CA PRO A 95 11.23 12.43 0.59
C PRO A 95 11.70 11.03 1.03
N ILE A 96 10.77 10.14 1.40
CA ILE A 96 11.11 8.76 1.76
C ILE A 96 11.59 7.97 0.55
N ILE A 97 10.88 8.06 -0.59
CA ILE A 97 11.29 7.43 -1.84
C ILE A 97 12.65 7.99 -2.27
N ALA A 98 12.87 9.29 -2.13
CA ALA A 98 14.15 9.91 -2.42
C ALA A 98 15.27 9.32 -1.56
N LEU A 99 15.03 9.13 -0.26
CA LEU A 99 15.99 8.53 0.66
C LEU A 99 16.28 7.06 0.32
N ILE A 100 15.24 6.26 0.04
CA ILE A 100 15.40 4.87 -0.38
C ILE A 100 16.21 4.81 -1.68
N CYS A 101 15.84 5.60 -2.69
CA CYS A 101 16.57 5.68 -3.95
C CYS A 101 18.03 6.12 -3.73
N PHE A 102 18.27 7.11 -2.88
CA PHE A 102 19.61 7.61 -2.58
C PHE A 102 20.49 6.52 -1.95
N ILE A 103 19.97 5.77 -0.99
CA ILE A 103 20.69 4.68 -0.32
C ILE A 103 20.91 3.51 -1.29
N VAL A 104 19.86 3.07 -1.97
CA VAL A 104 19.88 1.88 -2.84
C VAL A 104 20.69 2.14 -4.12
N PHE A 105 20.72 3.36 -4.64
CA PHE A 105 21.49 3.73 -5.83
C PHE A 105 22.76 4.55 -5.52
N TYR A 106 23.21 4.55 -4.27
CA TYR A 106 24.35 5.37 -3.84
C TYR A 106 25.60 5.15 -4.72
N ARG A 107 26.10 6.22 -5.33
CA ARG A 107 27.37 6.26 -6.06
C ARG A 107 28.10 7.57 -5.76
N LYS A 108 29.43 7.56 -5.95
CA LYS A 108 30.24 8.78 -5.86
C LYS A 108 29.67 9.86 -6.80
N GLY A 109 29.40 11.04 -6.26
CA GLY A 109 28.88 12.20 -7.01
C GLY A 109 27.37 12.23 -7.22
N LEU A 110 26.60 11.28 -6.67
CA LEU A 110 25.14 11.41 -6.57
C LEU A 110 24.80 12.24 -5.33
N PHE A 111 24.03 13.30 -5.50
CA PHE A 111 23.52 14.08 -4.37
C PHE A 111 22.10 13.62 -4.01
N PHE A 112 21.71 13.78 -2.75
CA PHE A 112 20.33 13.52 -2.31
C PHE A 112 19.31 14.33 -3.13
N TYR A 113 19.70 15.53 -3.56
CA TYR A 113 18.92 16.39 -4.44
C TYR A 113 18.53 15.70 -5.76
N ASP A 114 19.43 14.93 -6.38
CA ASP A 114 19.14 14.22 -7.62
C ASP A 114 18.06 13.14 -7.41
N ALA A 115 18.15 12.41 -6.29
CA ALA A 115 17.15 11.41 -5.91
C ALA A 115 15.81 12.05 -5.54
N MET A 116 15.82 13.24 -4.95
CA MET A 116 14.61 14.00 -4.62
C MET A 116 13.92 14.51 -5.88
N LEU A 117 14.64 15.12 -6.82
CA LEU A 117 14.10 15.52 -8.11
C LEU A 117 13.50 14.33 -8.84
N TYR A 118 14.20 13.20 -8.88
CA TYR A 118 13.68 11.97 -9.46
C TYR A 118 12.37 11.53 -8.82
N SER A 119 12.30 11.52 -7.48
CA SER A 119 11.12 11.06 -6.74
C SER A 119 9.90 11.96 -6.96
N ILE A 120 10.11 13.27 -7.10
CA ILE A 120 9.05 14.22 -7.47
C ILE A 120 8.55 13.93 -8.89
N HIS A 121 9.44 13.81 -9.87
CA HIS A 121 9.05 13.53 -11.26
C HIS A 121 8.32 12.19 -11.39
N PHE A 122 8.82 11.16 -10.71
CA PHE A 122 8.18 9.86 -10.66
C PHE A 122 6.81 9.93 -9.99
N GLY A 123 6.67 10.66 -8.88
CA GLY A 123 5.40 10.90 -8.22
C GLY A 123 4.38 11.60 -9.13
N CYS A 124 4.79 12.63 -9.86
CA CYS A 124 3.95 13.31 -10.85
C CYS A 124 3.52 12.36 -11.98
N PHE A 125 4.44 11.57 -12.51
CA PHE A 125 4.12 10.57 -13.53
C PHE A 125 3.12 9.53 -13.01
N PHE A 126 3.30 9.04 -11.78
CA PHE A 126 2.38 8.13 -11.11
C PHE A 126 0.98 8.74 -10.97
N LEU A 127 0.89 10.02 -10.56
CA LEU A 127 -0.37 10.75 -10.42
C LEU A 127 -1.10 10.98 -11.75
N ILE A 128 -0.42 10.89 -12.89
CA ILE A 128 -1.07 10.97 -14.22
C ILE A 128 -1.53 9.57 -14.66
N ILE A 129 -0.64 8.59 -14.59
CA ILE A 129 -0.92 7.25 -15.14
C ILE A 129 -1.94 6.48 -14.32
N PHE A 130 -1.93 6.64 -12.99
CA PHE A 130 -2.83 5.88 -12.11
C PHE A 130 -4.31 6.29 -12.28
N PRO A 131 -4.69 7.58 -12.28
CA PRO A 131 -6.06 7.98 -12.59
C PRO A 131 -6.47 7.63 -14.03
N ALA A 132 -5.57 7.77 -15.00
CA ALA A 132 -5.85 7.37 -16.38
C ALA A 132 -6.19 5.87 -16.46
N MET A 133 -5.41 5.02 -15.79
CA MET A 133 -5.69 3.60 -15.66
C MET A 133 -7.06 3.35 -15.01
N LEU A 134 -7.38 4.01 -13.89
CA LEU A 134 -8.67 3.84 -13.21
C LEU A 134 -9.85 4.26 -14.09
N ILE A 135 -9.77 5.39 -14.78
CA ILE A 135 -10.81 5.87 -15.69
C ILE A 135 -11.02 4.87 -16.83
N CYS A 136 -9.93 4.38 -17.44
CA CYS A 136 -10.01 3.37 -18.48
C CYS A 136 -10.67 2.07 -17.98
N LEU A 137 -10.29 1.58 -16.80
CA LEU A 137 -10.89 0.39 -16.19
C LEU A 137 -12.38 0.58 -15.91
N LEU A 138 -12.79 1.74 -15.39
CA LEU A 138 -14.18 2.05 -15.09
C LEU A 138 -15.03 2.17 -16.36
N LEU A 139 -14.52 2.83 -17.40
CA LEU A 139 -15.23 2.99 -18.67
C LEU A 139 -15.41 1.67 -19.41
N LEU A 140 -14.45 0.75 -19.28
CA LEU A 140 -14.44 -0.52 -20.00
C LEU A 140 -15.00 -1.70 -19.19
N GLN A 141 -15.37 -1.49 -17.93
CA GLN A 141 -15.81 -2.57 -17.02
C GLN A 141 -17.02 -3.35 -17.56
N SER A 142 -17.90 -2.70 -18.33
CA SER A 142 -19.12 -3.29 -18.88
C SER A 142 -18.95 -3.95 -20.25
N PHE A 143 -17.78 -3.87 -20.88
CA PHE A 143 -17.57 -4.29 -22.27
C PHE A 143 -17.02 -5.71 -22.38
N ASP A 144 -15.72 -5.90 -22.12
CA ASP A 144 -15.03 -7.17 -22.31
C ASP A 144 -13.90 -7.38 -21.29
N THR A 145 -13.96 -8.51 -20.60
CA THR A 145 -12.94 -8.96 -19.64
C THR A 145 -11.56 -9.17 -20.26
N ILE A 146 -11.48 -9.62 -21.52
CA ILE A 146 -10.21 -9.87 -22.20
C ILE A 146 -9.53 -8.53 -22.51
N LEU A 147 -10.29 -7.56 -23.04
CA LEU A 147 -9.79 -6.21 -23.29
C LEU A 147 -9.28 -5.53 -22.01
N LEU A 148 -10.03 -5.65 -20.91
CA LEU A 148 -9.61 -5.14 -19.59
C LEU A 148 -8.30 -5.77 -19.13
N PHE A 149 -8.13 -7.07 -19.31
CA PHE A 149 -6.91 -7.77 -18.96
C PHE A 149 -5.71 -7.29 -19.79
N ILE A 150 -5.87 -7.17 -21.11
CA ILE A 150 -4.82 -6.65 -22.01
C ILE A 150 -4.44 -5.22 -21.60
N LEU A 151 -5.43 -4.37 -21.32
CA LEU A 151 -5.20 -2.98 -20.95
C LEU A 151 -4.47 -2.87 -19.61
N ALA A 152 -4.84 -3.68 -18.62
CA ALA A 152 -4.14 -3.74 -17.34
C ALA A 152 -2.65 -4.10 -17.53
N TRP A 153 -2.34 -5.07 -18.39
CA TRP A 153 -0.96 -5.42 -18.74
C TRP A 153 -0.23 -4.30 -19.47
N LEU A 154 -0.89 -3.58 -20.38
CA LEU A 154 -0.28 -2.44 -21.08
C LEU A 154 0.07 -1.30 -20.10
N PHE A 155 -0.81 -0.97 -19.16
CA PHE A 155 -0.52 0.02 -18.12
C PHE A 155 0.64 -0.44 -17.23
N LEU A 156 0.64 -1.71 -16.82
CA LEU A 156 1.71 -2.30 -16.01
C LEU A 156 3.06 -2.24 -16.74
N LEU A 157 3.09 -2.64 -18.01
CA LEU A 157 4.29 -2.61 -18.84
C LEU A 157 4.78 -1.18 -19.06
N THR A 158 3.88 -0.23 -19.30
CA THR A 158 4.22 1.19 -19.44
C THR A 158 4.85 1.74 -18.16
N PHE A 159 4.26 1.41 -17.01
CA PHE A 159 4.77 1.83 -15.71
C PHE A 159 6.17 1.24 -15.43
N PHE A 160 6.34 -0.07 -15.61
CA PHE A 160 7.64 -0.73 -15.37
C PHE A 160 8.73 -0.31 -16.36
N SER A 161 8.39 -0.14 -17.64
CA SER A 161 9.36 0.32 -18.65
C SER A 161 9.81 1.75 -18.38
N TYR A 162 8.88 2.65 -18.04
CA TYR A 162 9.21 4.02 -17.63
C TYR A 162 10.11 4.02 -16.39
N LEU A 163 9.77 3.24 -15.36
CA LEU A 163 10.56 3.13 -14.14
C LEU A 163 11.99 2.64 -14.43
N ALA A 164 12.14 1.54 -15.18
CA ALA A 164 13.43 0.97 -15.51
C ALA A 164 14.31 1.92 -16.33
N VAL A 165 13.74 2.54 -17.37
CA VAL A 165 14.46 3.49 -18.25
C VAL A 165 14.84 4.76 -17.49
N SER A 166 13.93 5.31 -16.69
CA SER A 166 14.18 6.54 -15.92
C SER A 166 15.26 6.33 -14.86
N MET A 167 15.20 5.24 -14.08
CA MET A 167 16.25 4.89 -13.11
C MET A 167 17.60 4.64 -13.80
N LYS A 168 17.61 3.97 -14.95
CA LYS A 168 18.83 3.75 -15.74
C LYS A 168 19.46 5.07 -16.16
N LYS A 169 18.66 6.03 -16.63
CA LYS A 169 19.14 7.34 -17.08
C LYS A 169 19.67 8.18 -15.91
N VAL A 170 18.95 8.24 -14.79
CA VAL A 170 19.32 9.09 -13.64
C VAL A 170 20.51 8.51 -12.87
N PHE A 171 20.49 7.22 -12.55
CA PHE A 171 21.50 6.60 -11.68
C PHE A 171 22.66 5.95 -12.44
N GLY A 172 22.55 5.76 -13.75
CA GLY A 172 23.66 5.38 -14.64
C GLY A 172 24.23 3.96 -14.48
N TYR A 173 23.65 3.10 -13.64
CA TYR A 173 24.12 1.73 -13.44
C TYR A 173 23.92 0.83 -14.67
N LYS A 174 24.66 -0.29 -14.76
CA LYS A 174 24.41 -1.34 -15.78
C LYS A 174 22.97 -1.87 -15.65
N TRP A 175 22.35 -2.25 -16.77
CA TRP A 175 20.93 -2.67 -16.82
C TRP A 175 20.55 -3.69 -15.76
N LEU A 176 21.29 -4.79 -15.64
CA LEU A 176 21.02 -5.81 -14.61
C LEU A 176 21.06 -5.24 -13.19
N SER A 177 22.06 -4.41 -12.88
CA SER A 177 22.14 -3.75 -11.57
C SER A 177 20.99 -2.76 -11.36
N THR A 178 20.57 -2.03 -12.39
CA THR A 178 19.40 -1.14 -12.31
C THR A 178 18.14 -1.92 -12.01
N LEU A 179 17.90 -3.04 -12.70
CA LEU A 179 16.71 -3.87 -12.49
C LEU A 179 16.67 -4.49 -11.09
N ILE A 180 17.79 -5.01 -10.60
CA ILE A 180 17.87 -5.57 -9.23
C ILE A 180 17.61 -4.46 -8.19
N ARG A 181 18.27 -3.31 -8.31
CA ARG A 181 18.08 -2.16 -7.39
C ARG A 181 16.68 -1.58 -7.48
N MET A 182 16.07 -1.58 -8.67
CA MET A 182 14.68 -1.19 -8.88
C MET A 182 13.74 -2.13 -8.11
N LEU A 183 13.91 -3.45 -8.21
CA LEU A 183 13.11 -4.42 -7.44
C LEU A 183 13.24 -4.18 -5.94
N VAL A 184 14.46 -3.99 -5.43
CA VAL A 184 14.70 -3.67 -4.01
C VAL A 184 14.00 -2.36 -3.62
N THR A 185 14.13 -1.33 -4.44
CA THR A 185 13.48 -0.02 -4.21
C THR A 185 11.96 -0.15 -4.18
N CYS A 186 11.37 -0.89 -5.11
CA CYS A 186 9.93 -1.16 -5.14
C CYS A 186 9.47 -1.90 -3.88
N MET A 187 10.17 -2.96 -3.47
CA MET A 187 9.81 -3.73 -2.27
C MET A 187 9.91 -2.88 -0.99
N LEU A 188 10.98 -2.10 -0.83
CA LEU A 188 11.14 -1.20 0.31
C LEU A 188 10.08 -0.10 0.32
N THR A 189 9.86 0.54 -0.82
CA THR A 189 8.86 1.60 -0.98
C THR A 189 7.46 1.07 -0.68
N PHE A 190 7.11 -0.11 -1.19
CA PHE A 190 5.82 -0.75 -0.94
C PHE A 190 5.64 -1.10 0.54
N THR A 191 6.67 -1.64 1.18
CA THR A 191 6.64 -1.96 2.62
C THR A 191 6.43 -0.71 3.46
N VAL A 192 7.20 0.36 3.19
CA VAL A 192 7.09 1.63 3.93
C VAL A 192 5.74 2.31 3.67
N TYR A 193 5.26 2.29 2.42
CA TYR A 193 3.93 2.77 2.06
C TYR A 193 2.84 2.10 2.90
N GLN A 194 2.87 0.78 3.02
CA GLN A 194 1.88 0.04 3.81
C GLN A 194 1.96 0.42 5.29
N LEU A 195 3.17 0.45 5.87
CA LEU A 195 3.34 0.85 7.27
C LEU A 195 2.81 2.27 7.54
N LEU A 196 3.15 3.23 6.68
CA LEU A 196 2.70 4.61 6.81
C LEU A 196 1.20 4.75 6.60
N HIS A 197 0.62 4.08 5.61
CA HIS A 197 -0.82 4.09 5.37
C HIS A 197 -1.58 3.61 6.60
N TYR A 198 -1.18 2.47 7.19
CA TYR A 198 -1.83 1.92 8.38
C TYR A 198 -1.56 2.75 9.64
N PHE A 199 -0.38 3.35 9.76
CA PHE A 199 -0.05 4.26 10.85
C PHE A 199 -0.89 5.54 10.79
N ILE A 200 -0.97 6.21 9.64
CA ILE A 200 -1.77 7.43 9.44
C ILE A 200 -3.26 7.10 9.63
N SER A 201 -3.74 6.00 9.04
CA SER A 201 -5.14 5.56 9.16
C SER A 201 -5.55 5.30 10.62
N ASN A 202 -4.64 4.75 11.44
CA ASN A 202 -4.87 4.51 12.87
C ASN A 202 -5.03 5.82 13.67
N HIS A 203 -4.39 6.91 13.23
CA HIS A 203 -4.48 8.23 13.88
C HIS A 203 -5.56 9.14 13.27
N SER A 204 -5.92 8.93 12.00
CA SER A 204 -6.87 9.77 11.23
C SER A 204 -8.34 9.64 11.64
N GLY A 205 -8.66 8.96 12.73
CA GLY A 205 -10.01 9.11 13.30
C GLY A 205 -10.03 8.83 14.78
N ARG A 206 -9.12 9.53 15.44
CA ARG A 206 -9.44 10.33 16.62
C ARG A 206 -9.89 11.69 16.12
#